data_AF-A0A519JYL9-F1
#
_entry.id   AF-A0A519JYL9-F1
#
_cell.length_a   1.000
_cell.length_b   1.000
_cell.length_c   1.000
_cell.angle_alpha   90.00
_cell.angle_beta   90.00
_cell.angle_gamma   90.00
#
_symmetry.space_group_name_H-M   'P 1'
#
loop_
_entity.id
_entity.type
_entity.pdbx_description
1 polymer ?
#
loop_
_entity_poly.entity_id
_entity_poly.type
_entity_poly.pdbx_seq_one_letter_code
_entity_poly.pdbx_strand_id
1 'polypeptide(L)'
;DTDPTRAYLTRIDATSGAVEWRRDWDGDNSQAKPLTLAVASGGASVLDRLGLPQGEIDQSQSKTLVNASSLRVGDRFYVSPADGGRSVAVTIEARDTLQTLARKIEQASNMKLKVTVSSEAAKDGEAGDLASALRTGLQRLSITARDGVKGAVLTAGETGRDALAGLGLSQGYIGKTTGDDVTKTFGLGLPTNLSLNDAASIKTAGEKIQAAMKAIRDAYRGLSPESNTPASTGTAPAYLQAQLANYQAALARLTG
;
A
#
# COMPACT_ATOMS: atom_id res chain seq x y z
N ASP A 1 33.10 46.55 -25.02
CA ASP A 1 32.23 45.43 -25.44
C ASP A 1 32.08 44.52 -24.24
N THR A 2 31.13 44.84 -23.37
CA THR A 2 30.94 44.19 -22.06
C THR A 2 29.48 43.82 -21.97
N ASP A 3 29.18 42.59 -22.33
CA ASP A 3 27.86 41.99 -22.20
C ASP A 3 27.56 41.82 -20.69
N PRO A 4 26.56 42.52 -20.13
CA PRO A 4 26.26 42.49 -18.69
C PRO A 4 25.66 41.15 -18.21
N THR A 5 25.61 40.14 -19.09
CA THR A 5 25.05 38.82 -18.82
C THR A 5 26.09 37.77 -18.41
N ARG A 6 27.38 38.15 -18.35
CA ARG A 6 28.49 37.25 -18.03
C ARG A 6 29.30 37.71 -16.83
N ALA A 7 29.62 36.77 -15.93
CA ALA A 7 30.52 36.99 -14.81
C ALA A 7 31.89 36.34 -15.06
N TYR A 8 32.94 37.05 -14.68
CA TYR A 8 34.33 36.60 -14.81
C TYR A 8 35.04 36.67 -13.46
N LEU A 9 35.67 35.57 -13.02
CA LEU A 9 36.58 35.56 -11.88
C LEU A 9 37.94 35.03 -12.32
N THR A 10 39.00 35.78 -12.02
CA THR A 10 40.37 35.41 -12.36
C THR A 10 41.25 35.53 -11.12
N ARG A 11 42.07 34.51 -10.85
CA ARG A 11 43.14 34.59 -9.85
C ARG A 11 44.46 34.85 -10.57
N ILE A 12 45.17 35.88 -10.11
CA ILE A 12 46.45 36.32 -10.67
C ILE A 12 47.50 36.14 -9.58
N ASP A 13 48.64 35.56 -9.94
CA ASP A 13 49.82 35.53 -9.08
C ASP A 13 50.32 36.96 -8.89
N ALA A 14 50.31 37.43 -7.64
CA ALA A 14 50.66 38.81 -7.30
C ALA A 14 52.15 39.14 -7.56
N THR A 15 53.01 38.14 -7.72
CA THR A 15 54.45 38.29 -7.86
C THR A 15 54.89 38.24 -9.32
N SER A 16 54.27 37.36 -10.11
CA SER A 16 54.61 37.15 -11.53
C SER A 16 53.64 37.84 -12.50
N GLY A 17 52.47 38.26 -12.02
CA GLY A 17 51.39 38.80 -12.88
C GLY A 17 50.73 37.73 -13.76
N ALA A 18 51.10 36.46 -13.61
CA ALA A 18 50.54 35.37 -14.39
C ALA A 18 49.12 35.03 -13.92
N VAL A 19 48.23 34.73 -14.86
CA VAL A 19 46.90 34.21 -14.54
C VAL A 19 47.03 32.75 -14.13
N GLU A 20 46.72 32.45 -12.88
CA GLU A 20 46.79 31.09 -12.35
C GLU A 20 45.55 30.27 -12.74
N TRP A 21 44.36 30.89 -12.64
CA TRP A 21 43.13 30.29 -13.13
C TRP A 21 42.06 31.36 -13.42
N ARG A 22 41.13 31.01 -14.30
CA ARG A 22 39.95 31.80 -14.65
C ARG A 22 38.71 30.92 -14.65
N ARG A 23 37.59 31.47 -14.19
CA ARG A 23 36.28 30.85 -14.28
C ARG A 23 35.27 31.86 -14.77
N ASP A 24 34.49 31.41 -15.75
CA ASP A 24 33.48 32.20 -16.41
C ASP A 24 32.11 31.56 -16.13
N TRP A 25 31.11 32.39 -15.84
CA TRP A 25 29.73 31.94 -15.65
C TRP A 25 28.83 32.65 -16.66
N ASP A 26 28.05 31.84 -17.38
CA ASP A 26 26.96 32.26 -18.23
C ASP A 26 25.67 31.64 -17.67
N GLY A 27 24.59 32.41 -17.64
CA GLY A 27 23.28 31.89 -17.25
C GLY A 27 22.66 31.11 -18.39
N ASP A 28 21.70 30.23 -18.08
CA ASP A 28 20.91 29.59 -19.13
C ASP A 28 20.23 30.66 -20.00
N ASN A 29 20.39 30.57 -21.32
CA ASN A 29 19.99 31.57 -22.31
C ASN A 29 20.45 33.03 -22.04
N SER A 30 21.63 33.23 -21.42
CA SER A 30 22.21 34.56 -21.15
C SER A 30 21.30 35.49 -20.34
N GLN A 31 20.47 34.91 -19.45
CA GLN A 31 19.57 35.68 -18.58
C GLN A 31 20.14 35.97 -17.18
N ALA A 32 21.34 35.47 -16.85
CA ALA A 32 21.96 35.78 -15.58
C ALA A 32 22.54 37.21 -15.60
N LYS A 33 22.02 38.09 -14.74
CA LYS A 33 22.61 39.41 -14.46
C LYS A 33 23.31 39.35 -13.11
N PRO A 34 24.59 39.00 -13.04
CA PRO A 34 25.31 38.91 -11.77
C PRO A 34 25.45 40.31 -11.17
N LEU A 35 24.67 40.60 -10.12
CA LEU A 35 24.62 41.94 -9.49
C LEU A 35 25.72 42.14 -8.44
N THR A 36 26.23 41.08 -7.83
CA THR A 36 27.24 41.14 -6.77
C THR A 36 28.11 39.89 -6.75
N LEU A 37 29.42 40.07 -6.59
CA LEU A 37 30.38 39.00 -6.35
C LEU A 37 30.99 39.20 -4.96
N ALA A 38 30.79 38.24 -4.05
CA ALA A 38 31.39 38.25 -2.73
C ALA A 38 32.37 37.07 -2.62
N VAL A 39 33.64 37.38 -2.34
CA VAL A 39 34.69 36.39 -2.10
C VAL A 39 35.05 36.46 -0.62
N ALA A 40 34.82 35.37 0.11
CA ALA A 40 35.17 35.30 1.53
C ALA A 40 36.10 34.10 1.78
N SER A 41 37.32 34.38 2.23
CA SER A 41 38.15 33.39 2.91
C SER A 41 37.77 33.40 4.40
N GLY A 42 36.78 32.58 4.78
CA GLY A 42 36.46 32.30 6.18
C GLY A 42 35.79 33.41 7.00
N GLY A 43 34.92 34.25 6.41
CA GLY A 43 34.30 35.40 7.12
C GLY A 43 32.81 35.63 6.86
N ALA A 44 32.11 36.02 7.92
CA ALA A 44 30.67 36.26 8.06
C ALA A 44 30.04 37.16 6.99
N SER A 45 28.93 36.71 6.42
CA SER A 45 28.13 37.37 5.38
C SER A 45 27.05 38.27 5.99
N VAL A 46 26.50 39.22 5.21
CA VAL A 46 25.27 39.99 5.54
C VAL A 46 24.05 39.10 5.87
N LEU A 47 24.09 37.82 5.50
CA LEU A 47 23.12 36.80 5.91
C LEU A 47 23.14 36.52 7.43
N ASP A 48 24.28 36.74 8.09
CA ASP A 48 24.46 36.54 9.53
C ASP A 48 23.69 37.62 10.34
N ARG A 49 23.53 38.82 9.77
CA ARG A 49 22.67 39.89 10.35
C ARG A 49 21.18 39.57 10.25
N LEU A 50 20.80 38.63 9.37
CA LEU A 50 19.44 38.13 9.23
C LEU A 50 19.20 36.86 10.07
N GLY A 51 20.21 36.38 10.80
CA GLY A 51 20.14 35.18 11.64
C GLY A 51 19.94 33.88 10.85
N LEU A 52 20.23 33.89 9.55
CA LEU A 52 20.06 32.68 8.73
C LEU A 52 21.29 31.78 8.89
N PRO A 53 21.11 30.53 9.37
CA PRO A 53 22.21 29.61 9.60
C PRO A 53 22.99 29.37 8.30
N GLN A 54 24.31 29.52 8.36
CA GLN A 54 25.22 29.15 7.28
C GLN A 54 25.51 27.66 7.39
N GLY A 55 25.10 26.91 6.38
CA GLY A 55 25.24 25.46 6.30
C GLY A 55 24.34 24.93 5.18
N GLU A 56 24.61 23.71 4.70
CA GLU A 56 23.67 23.02 3.83
C GLU A 56 22.34 22.92 4.58
N ILE A 57 21.27 23.54 4.05
CA ILE A 57 19.93 23.36 4.62
C ILE A 57 19.60 21.90 4.39
N ASP A 58 19.67 21.10 5.45
CA ASP A 58 19.19 19.73 5.42
C ASP A 58 17.68 19.76 5.23
N GLN A 59 17.26 19.76 3.96
CA GLN A 59 15.86 19.62 3.56
C GLN A 59 15.41 18.15 3.62
N SER A 60 16.13 17.28 4.33
CA SER A 60 15.65 15.92 4.54
C SER A 60 14.35 15.96 5.35
N GLN A 61 13.24 15.73 4.65
CA GLN A 61 11.95 15.58 5.28
C GLN A 61 12.01 14.46 6.31
N SER A 62 11.37 14.66 7.47
CA SER A 62 11.33 13.65 8.52
C SER A 62 10.72 12.36 7.98
N LYS A 63 11.49 11.27 8.04
CA LYS A 63 11.07 9.94 7.56
C LYS A 63 10.15 9.20 8.54
N THR A 64 9.80 9.85 9.66
CA THR A 64 8.93 9.28 10.70
C THR A 64 7.47 9.31 10.28
N LEU A 65 6.74 8.21 10.53
CA LEU A 65 5.34 8.06 10.18
C LEU A 65 4.46 9.18 10.76
N VAL A 66 4.68 9.53 12.04
CA VAL A 66 3.89 10.56 12.75
C VAL A 66 4.03 11.96 12.13
N ASN A 67 5.15 12.24 11.45
CA ASN A 67 5.35 13.52 10.75
C ASN A 67 4.95 13.46 9.28
N ALA A 68 4.96 12.26 8.67
CA ALA A 68 4.69 12.05 7.26
C ALA A 68 3.23 11.66 6.95
N SER A 69 2.44 11.31 7.97
CA SER A 69 1.03 10.92 7.84
C SER A 69 0.17 11.48 8.97
N SER A 70 -1.13 11.16 8.97
CA SER A 70 -2.08 11.56 10.02
C SER A 70 -2.02 10.69 11.29
N LEU A 71 -1.05 9.76 11.37
CA LEU A 71 -0.90 8.85 12.48
C LEU A 71 -0.45 9.54 13.76
N ARG A 72 -0.86 8.99 14.90
CA ARG A 72 -0.41 9.39 16.23
C ARG A 72 0.33 8.26 16.92
N VAL A 73 1.18 8.61 17.87
CA VAL A 73 1.85 7.63 18.73
C VAL A 73 0.80 6.88 19.54
N GLY A 74 0.90 5.55 19.53
CA GLY A 74 -0.05 4.67 20.21
C GLY A 74 -1.24 4.23 19.35
N ASP A 75 -1.39 4.77 18.13
CA ASP A 75 -2.29 4.17 17.15
C ASP A 75 -1.82 2.74 16.84
N ARG A 76 -2.77 1.85 16.58
CA ARG A 76 -2.49 0.43 16.38
C ARG A 76 -3.44 -0.20 15.40
N PHE A 77 -3.01 -1.32 14.87
CA PHE A 77 -3.86 -2.28 14.18
C PHE A 77 -3.41 -3.67 14.55
N TYR A 78 -4.16 -4.67 14.11
CA TYR A 78 -3.93 -6.05 14.50
C TYR A 78 -3.66 -6.93 13.29
N VAL A 79 -2.67 -7.81 13.44
CA VAL A 79 -2.35 -8.87 12.48
C VAL A 79 -2.72 -10.20 13.12
N SER A 80 -3.49 -11.01 12.40
CA SER A 80 -3.87 -12.36 12.85
C SER A 80 -3.56 -13.40 11.78
N PRO A 81 -3.23 -14.66 12.16
CA PRO A 81 -3.03 -15.72 11.19
C PRO A 81 -4.30 -16.00 10.36
N ALA A 82 -4.11 -16.35 9.09
CA ALA A 82 -5.20 -16.76 8.19
C ALA A 82 -6.06 -17.91 8.72
N ASP A 83 -5.45 -18.85 9.45
CA ASP A 83 -6.10 -20.05 10.00
C ASP A 83 -6.90 -19.79 11.28
N GLY A 84 -7.02 -18.52 11.69
CA GLY A 84 -7.50 -18.14 13.01
C GLY A 84 -6.39 -18.26 14.06
N GLY A 85 -6.51 -17.50 15.14
CA GLY A 85 -5.53 -17.48 16.21
C GLY A 85 -5.47 -16.14 16.93
N ARG A 86 -4.46 -16.00 17.80
CA ARG A 86 -4.24 -14.77 18.56
C ARG A 86 -3.84 -13.62 17.64
N SER A 87 -4.55 -12.51 17.74
CA SER A 87 -4.17 -11.25 17.10
C SER A 87 -2.98 -10.62 17.82
N VAL A 88 -1.99 -10.16 17.04
CA VAL A 88 -0.82 -9.42 17.50
C VAL A 88 -1.00 -7.96 17.13
N ALA A 89 -0.86 -7.07 18.12
CA ALA A 89 -0.95 -5.63 17.89
C ALA A 89 0.34 -5.10 17.24
N VAL A 90 0.19 -4.30 16.20
CA VAL A 90 1.24 -3.46 15.63
C VAL A 90 0.98 -2.03 16.08
N THR A 91 1.76 -1.53 17.04
CA THR A 91 1.62 -0.18 17.60
C THR A 91 2.62 0.77 16.97
N ILE A 92 2.13 1.95 16.56
CA ILE A 92 2.92 3.04 16.02
C ILE A 92 3.64 3.77 17.16
N GLU A 93 4.95 3.84 17.05
CA GLU A 93 5.83 4.53 17.99
C GLU A 93 6.34 5.86 17.40
N ALA A 94 6.81 6.77 18.27
CA ALA A 94 7.22 8.12 17.89
C ALA A 94 8.31 8.18 16.82
N ARG A 95 9.17 7.16 16.76
CA ARG A 95 10.31 7.09 15.84
C ARG A 95 10.11 6.09 14.71
N ASP A 96 8.90 5.56 14.54
CA ASP A 96 8.66 4.61 13.47
C ASP A 96 8.79 5.27 12.10
N THR A 97 9.40 4.54 11.17
CA THR A 97 9.44 4.85 9.73
C THR A 97 8.71 3.76 8.96
N LEU A 98 8.52 3.91 7.65
CA LEU A 98 7.97 2.84 6.82
C LEU A 98 8.81 1.55 6.90
N GLN A 99 10.13 1.66 7.05
CA GLN A 99 11.02 0.52 7.19
C GLN A 99 10.88 -0.18 8.55
N THR A 100 10.72 0.57 9.65
CA THR A 100 10.48 -0.06 10.97
C THR A 100 9.10 -0.71 11.02
N LEU A 101 8.09 -0.04 10.43
CA LEU A 101 6.73 -0.58 10.32
C LEU A 101 6.70 -1.86 9.48
N ALA A 102 7.40 -1.90 8.35
CA ALA A 102 7.53 -3.11 7.54
C ALA A 102 8.03 -4.29 8.38
N ARG A 103 9.10 -4.08 9.17
CA ARG A 103 9.62 -5.11 10.08
C ARG A 103 8.62 -5.51 11.15
N LYS A 104 7.91 -4.55 11.77
CA LYS A 104 6.88 -4.83 12.79
C LYS A 104 5.75 -5.68 12.21
N ILE A 105 5.30 -5.40 10.98
CA ILE A 105 4.25 -6.19 10.30
C ILE A 105 4.75 -7.61 10.03
N GLU A 106 5.96 -7.76 9.50
CA GLU A 106 6.53 -9.09 9.25
C GLU A 106 6.63 -9.89 10.55
N GLN A 107 7.13 -9.29 11.64
CA GLN A 107 7.22 -9.93 12.95
C GLN A 107 5.84 -10.28 13.52
N ALA A 108 4.88 -9.36 13.49
CA ALA A 108 3.51 -9.60 13.97
C ALA A 108 2.79 -10.70 13.18
N SER A 109 3.14 -10.86 11.91
CA SER A 109 2.64 -11.96 11.06
C SER A 109 3.36 -13.30 11.26
N ASN A 110 4.33 -13.38 12.18
CA ASN A 110 5.25 -14.52 12.32
C ASN A 110 5.96 -14.86 10.98
N MET A 111 6.42 -13.82 10.29
CA MET A 111 7.06 -13.85 8.97
C MET A 111 6.20 -14.45 7.83
N LYS A 112 4.87 -14.57 8.00
CA LYS A 112 3.97 -15.02 6.93
C LYS A 112 3.74 -13.96 5.86
N LEU A 113 3.90 -12.68 6.21
CA LEU A 113 3.86 -11.57 5.27
C LEU A 113 5.29 -11.18 4.84
N LYS A 114 5.39 -10.68 3.62
CA LYS A 114 6.55 -9.97 3.08
C LYS A 114 6.13 -8.52 2.90
N VAL A 115 6.90 -7.60 3.47
CA VAL A 115 6.61 -6.18 3.37
C VAL A 115 7.78 -5.48 2.69
N THR A 116 7.52 -4.84 1.56
CA THR A 116 8.54 -4.09 0.82
C THR A 116 8.24 -2.60 0.87
N VAL A 117 9.30 -1.80 1.06
CA VAL A 117 9.23 -0.35 0.95
C VAL A 117 9.96 0.04 -0.33
N SER A 118 9.24 0.61 -1.28
CA SER A 118 9.81 1.13 -2.52
C SER A 118 9.66 2.65 -2.55
N SER A 119 10.75 3.36 -2.76
CA SER A 119 10.71 4.78 -3.13
C SER A 119 10.50 4.89 -4.64
N GLU A 120 9.46 5.58 -5.07
CA GLU A 120 9.37 6.02 -6.46
C GLU A 120 10.42 7.13 -6.64
N ALA A 121 11.58 6.76 -7.18
CA ALA A 121 12.53 7.73 -7.71
C ALA A 121 11.83 8.48 -8.83
N ALA A 122 12.09 9.79 -8.93
CA ALA A 122 11.72 10.55 -10.10
C ALA A 122 12.24 9.79 -11.32
N LYS A 123 11.34 9.20 -12.10
CA LYS A 123 11.66 9.00 -13.51
C LYS A 123 11.74 10.41 -14.08
N ASP A 124 12.77 10.71 -14.85
CA ASP A 124 12.81 11.89 -15.69
C ASP A 124 11.52 11.87 -16.52
N GLY A 125 10.50 12.57 -16.04
CA GLY A 125 9.19 12.55 -16.65
C GLY A 125 9.33 13.21 -18.01
N GLU A 126 8.75 12.62 -19.04
CA GLU A 126 8.50 13.38 -20.26
C GLU A 126 7.78 14.68 -19.87
N ALA A 127 8.30 15.80 -20.38
CA ALA A 127 7.84 17.13 -20.05
C ALA A 127 6.33 17.25 -20.34
N GLY A 128 5.50 17.19 -19.29
CA GLY A 128 4.05 17.32 -19.41
C GLY A 128 3.23 16.62 -18.34
N ASP A 129 3.74 15.57 -17.68
CA ASP A 129 2.97 14.86 -16.64
C ASP A 129 3.22 15.44 -15.24
N LEU A 130 2.50 16.52 -14.93
CA LEU A 130 2.48 17.17 -13.61
C LEU A 130 2.12 16.20 -12.47
N ALA A 131 1.35 15.14 -12.74
CA ALA A 131 0.98 14.14 -11.73
C ALA A 131 2.12 13.17 -11.42
N SER A 132 3.01 12.90 -12.38
CA SER A 132 4.24 12.13 -12.17
C SER A 132 5.30 12.97 -11.44
N ALA A 133 5.43 14.25 -11.79
CA ALA A 133 6.33 15.19 -11.10
C ALA A 133 5.96 15.37 -9.60
N LEU A 134 4.67 15.41 -9.27
CA LEU A 134 4.17 15.46 -7.89
C LEU A 134 4.33 14.14 -7.12
N ARG A 135 4.54 13.02 -7.83
CA ARG A 135 4.77 11.70 -7.24
C ARG A 135 6.25 11.42 -6.90
N THR A 136 7.14 12.30 -7.33
CA THR A 136 8.57 12.15 -7.09
C THR A 136 8.85 12.18 -5.59
N GLY A 137 9.50 11.12 -5.07
CA GLY A 137 9.84 11.02 -3.65
C GLY A 137 8.81 10.33 -2.75
N LEU A 138 7.66 9.86 -3.27
CA LEU A 138 6.76 9.05 -2.44
C LEU A 138 7.35 7.66 -2.14
N GLN A 139 7.24 7.26 -0.88
CA GLN A 139 7.53 5.90 -0.44
C GLN A 139 6.24 5.09 -0.40
N ARG A 140 6.24 3.92 -1.04
CA ARG A 140 5.14 2.96 -1.04
C ARG A 140 5.48 1.77 -0.17
N LEU A 141 4.53 1.40 0.70
CA LEU A 141 4.53 0.13 1.43
C LEU A 141 3.71 -0.89 0.65
N SER A 142 4.29 -2.03 0.30
CA SER A 142 3.58 -3.16 -0.29
C SER A 142 3.63 -4.34 0.66
N ILE A 143 2.47 -4.96 0.91
CA ILE A 143 2.32 -6.09 1.82
C ILE A 143 1.76 -7.26 1.00
N THR A 144 2.51 -8.36 0.93
CA THR A 144 2.08 -9.58 0.23
C THR A 144 2.26 -10.80 1.14
N ALA A 145 1.50 -11.86 0.94
CA ALA A 145 1.80 -13.13 1.57
C ALA A 145 3.10 -13.72 0.98
N ARG A 146 3.87 -14.45 1.79
CA ARG A 146 5.02 -15.21 1.30
C ARG A 146 4.56 -16.46 0.55
N ASP A 147 5.45 -17.00 -0.28
CA ASP A 147 5.18 -18.24 -1.01
C ASP A 147 5.03 -19.42 -0.05
N GLY A 148 4.07 -20.30 -0.33
CA GLY A 148 3.81 -21.50 0.46
C GLY A 148 3.11 -21.28 1.81
N VAL A 149 2.66 -20.06 2.12
CA VAL A 149 1.86 -19.76 3.32
C VAL A 149 0.50 -19.17 2.93
N LYS A 150 -0.54 -19.45 3.72
CA LYS A 150 -1.88 -18.91 3.48
C LYS A 150 -1.93 -17.38 3.54
N GLY A 151 -1.21 -16.78 4.50
CA GLY A 151 -1.13 -15.34 4.68
C GLY A 151 -1.61 -14.89 6.06
N ALA A 152 -2.20 -13.70 6.15
CA ALA A 152 -2.66 -13.11 7.40
C ALA A 152 -3.85 -12.14 7.17
N VAL A 153 -4.59 -11.84 8.23
CA VAL A 153 -5.69 -10.86 8.22
C VAL A 153 -5.27 -9.60 9.00
N LEU A 154 -5.45 -8.45 8.35
CA LEU A 154 -5.36 -7.13 8.97
C LEU A 154 -6.72 -6.71 9.52
N THR A 155 -6.75 -6.28 10.77
CA THR A 155 -7.95 -5.77 11.44
C THR A 155 -7.65 -4.41 12.06
N ALA A 156 -8.64 -3.51 12.00
CA ALA A 156 -8.52 -2.15 12.50
C ALA A 156 -8.22 -2.12 14.01
N GLY A 157 -7.56 -1.05 14.44
CA GLY A 157 -7.41 -0.72 15.87
C GLY A 157 -8.71 -0.31 16.54
N GLU A 158 -8.63 0.02 17.82
CA GLU A 158 -9.78 0.58 18.55
C GLU A 158 -10.24 1.91 17.92
N THR A 159 -11.53 2.25 18.09
CA THR A 159 -12.09 3.50 17.59
C THR A 159 -11.28 4.71 18.08
N GLY A 160 -10.81 5.54 17.13
CA GLY A 160 -9.97 6.71 17.42
C GLY A 160 -8.49 6.41 17.64
N ARG A 161 -8.06 5.14 17.53
CA ARG A 161 -6.66 4.69 17.56
C ARG A 161 -6.33 3.73 16.42
N ASP A 162 -7.14 3.74 15.36
CA ASP A 162 -6.94 2.87 14.20
C ASP A 162 -5.82 3.40 13.30
N ALA A 163 -4.69 2.69 13.30
CA ALA A 163 -3.58 3.01 12.42
C ALA A 163 -3.82 2.61 10.95
N LEU A 164 -4.75 1.69 10.63
CA LEU A 164 -5.02 1.34 9.23
C LEU A 164 -5.60 2.53 8.47
N ALA A 165 -6.60 3.20 9.05
CA ALA A 165 -7.17 4.42 8.47
C ALA A 165 -6.13 5.53 8.26
N GLY A 166 -5.24 5.77 9.24
CA GLY A 166 -4.18 6.78 9.13
C GLY A 166 -3.08 6.43 8.12
N LEU A 167 -2.90 5.13 7.82
CA LEU A 167 -2.02 4.65 6.75
C LEU A 167 -2.72 4.59 5.38
N GLY A 168 -4.03 4.83 5.32
CA GLY A 168 -4.83 4.63 4.10
C GLY A 168 -4.94 3.16 3.69
N LEU A 169 -4.75 2.23 4.61
CA LEU A 169 -4.87 0.79 4.37
C LEU A 169 -6.27 0.31 4.74
N SER A 170 -6.83 -0.59 3.93
CA SER A 170 -8.07 -1.27 4.26
C SER A 170 -7.81 -2.50 5.12
N GLN A 171 -8.71 -2.77 6.07
CA GLN A 171 -8.76 -4.06 6.75
C GLN A 171 -9.11 -5.19 5.75
N GLY A 172 -8.59 -6.38 5.97
CA GLY A 172 -8.87 -7.52 5.10
C GLY A 172 -7.83 -8.62 5.16
N TYR A 173 -8.13 -9.67 4.40
CA TYR A 173 -7.24 -10.80 4.20
C TYR A 173 -6.15 -10.48 3.18
N ILE A 174 -4.91 -10.78 3.52
CA ILE A 174 -3.77 -10.75 2.61
C ILE A 174 -3.28 -12.18 2.45
N GLY A 175 -3.49 -12.74 1.27
CA GLY A 175 -3.08 -14.08 0.90
C GLY A 175 -2.77 -14.21 -0.57
N LYS A 176 -2.52 -15.43 -1.01
CA LYS A 176 -2.27 -15.73 -2.42
C LYS A 176 -3.50 -15.39 -3.26
N THR A 177 -3.30 -14.73 -4.39
CA THR A 177 -4.38 -14.31 -5.31
C THR A 177 -4.53 -15.22 -6.53
N THR A 178 -3.63 -16.18 -6.73
CA THR A 178 -3.60 -17.09 -7.88
C THR A 178 -3.20 -18.51 -7.50
N GLY A 179 -3.75 -19.51 -8.20
CA GLY A 179 -3.47 -20.95 -8.00
C GLY A 179 -4.65 -21.73 -7.38
N ASP A 180 -4.48 -23.04 -7.23
CA ASP A 180 -5.57 -23.94 -6.80
C ASP A 180 -5.87 -23.85 -5.29
N ASP A 181 -4.88 -23.49 -4.47
CA ASP A 181 -5.00 -23.37 -3.00
C ASP A 181 -5.30 -21.91 -2.56
N VAL A 182 -6.03 -21.16 -3.39
CA VAL A 182 -6.46 -19.80 -3.04
C VAL A 182 -7.58 -19.88 -2.02
N THR A 183 -7.36 -19.27 -0.85
CA THR A 183 -8.41 -19.09 0.16
C THR A 183 -9.49 -18.18 -0.39
N LYS A 184 -10.69 -18.75 -0.64
CA LYS A 184 -11.85 -17.99 -1.10
C LYS A 184 -12.30 -17.04 0.01
N THR A 185 -12.09 -15.74 -0.19
CA THR A 185 -12.55 -14.69 0.73
C THR A 185 -13.91 -14.16 0.30
N PHE A 186 -14.84 -14.09 1.24
CA PHE A 186 -16.17 -13.53 1.01
C PHE A 186 -16.36 -12.28 1.86
N GLY A 187 -16.59 -11.14 1.22
CA GLY A 187 -16.85 -9.88 1.91
C GLY A 187 -18.29 -9.82 2.44
N LEU A 188 -18.44 -9.66 3.76
CA LEU A 188 -19.76 -9.53 4.40
C LEU A 188 -20.37 -8.13 4.22
N GLY A 189 -19.55 -7.12 3.95
CA GLY A 189 -19.99 -5.73 3.73
C GLY A 189 -20.67 -5.10 4.94
N LEU A 190 -20.37 -5.58 6.16
CA LEU A 190 -20.92 -5.03 7.40
C LEU A 190 -20.17 -3.75 7.78
N PRO A 191 -20.84 -2.59 7.83
CA PRO A 191 -20.19 -1.37 8.26
C PRO A 191 -19.96 -1.36 9.78
N THR A 192 -18.85 -0.79 10.23
CA THR A 192 -18.44 -0.76 11.65
C THR A 192 -19.25 0.22 12.50
N ASN A 193 -20.06 1.06 11.88
CA ASN A 193 -20.89 2.08 12.53
C ASN A 193 -22.39 1.71 12.58
N LEU A 194 -22.72 0.42 12.55
CA LEU A 194 -24.09 -0.05 12.75
C LEU A 194 -24.61 0.40 14.13
N SER A 195 -25.78 1.03 14.14
CA SER A 195 -26.43 1.57 15.33
C SER A 195 -27.86 1.06 15.43
N LEU A 196 -28.35 0.90 16.67
CA LEU A 196 -29.73 0.51 16.98
C LEU A 196 -30.46 1.62 17.78
N ASN A 197 -29.93 2.84 17.78
CA ASN A 197 -30.37 3.91 18.67
C ASN A 197 -31.69 4.59 18.23
N ASP A 198 -32.10 4.43 16.97
CA ASP A 198 -33.33 4.99 16.43
C ASP A 198 -33.93 4.09 15.35
N ALA A 199 -35.21 4.32 15.00
CA ALA A 199 -35.96 3.47 14.08
C ALA A 199 -35.35 3.42 12.66
N ALA A 200 -34.72 4.50 12.18
CA ALA A 200 -34.07 4.50 10.88
C ALA A 200 -32.77 3.69 10.92
N SER A 201 -31.95 3.88 11.95
CA SER A 201 -30.73 3.11 12.20
C SER A 201 -31.00 1.61 12.32
N ILE A 202 -32.08 1.22 13.04
CA ILE A 202 -32.51 -0.18 13.16
C ILE A 202 -32.88 -0.77 11.80
N LYS A 203 -33.64 -0.04 10.96
CA LYS A 203 -34.01 -0.50 9.62
C LYS A 203 -32.77 -0.72 8.74
N THR A 204 -31.87 0.26 8.70
CA THR A 204 -30.62 0.16 7.94
C THR A 204 -29.76 -1.00 8.46
N ALA A 205 -29.67 -1.18 9.78
CA ALA A 205 -28.93 -2.30 10.37
C ALA A 205 -29.52 -3.65 9.96
N GLY A 206 -30.85 -3.79 10.00
CA GLY A 206 -31.55 -4.99 9.54
C GLY A 206 -31.25 -5.33 8.07
N GLU A 207 -31.30 -4.34 7.18
CA GLU A 207 -30.98 -4.52 5.76
C GLU A 207 -29.53 -4.96 5.53
N LYS A 208 -28.56 -4.35 6.23
CA LYS A 208 -27.14 -4.73 6.13
C LYS A 208 -26.88 -6.14 6.66
N ILE A 209 -27.52 -6.53 7.76
CA ILE A 209 -27.42 -7.89 8.31
C ILE A 209 -28.02 -8.91 7.34
N GLN A 210 -29.19 -8.63 6.74
CA GLN A 210 -29.79 -9.52 5.75
C GLN A 210 -28.90 -9.70 4.51
N ALA A 211 -28.26 -8.62 4.04
CA ALA A 211 -27.28 -8.68 2.95
C ALA A 211 -26.07 -9.54 3.33
N ALA A 212 -25.54 -9.40 4.55
CA ALA A 212 -24.44 -10.24 5.04
C ALA A 212 -24.86 -11.73 5.13
N MET A 213 -26.08 -12.02 5.58
CA MET A 213 -26.62 -13.39 5.61
C MET A 213 -26.79 -13.99 4.21
N LYS A 214 -27.08 -13.16 3.19
CA LYS A 214 -27.04 -13.60 1.79
C LYS A 214 -25.62 -13.92 1.35
N ALA A 215 -24.66 -13.04 1.63
CA ALA A 215 -23.25 -13.28 1.32
C ALA A 215 -22.71 -14.57 1.97
N ILE A 216 -23.12 -14.89 3.20
CA ILE A 216 -22.76 -16.16 3.87
C ILE A 216 -23.35 -17.36 3.13
N ARG A 217 -24.61 -17.30 2.69
CA ARG A 217 -25.25 -18.38 1.92
C ARG A 217 -24.57 -18.56 0.56
N ASP A 218 -24.22 -17.47 -0.10
CA ASP A 218 -23.51 -17.49 -1.38
C ASP A 218 -22.08 -18.03 -1.20
N ALA A 219 -21.41 -17.67 -0.11
CA ALA A 219 -20.12 -18.24 0.28
C ALA A 219 -20.21 -19.75 0.48
N TYR A 220 -21.19 -20.22 1.26
CA TYR A 220 -21.44 -21.64 1.48
C TYR A 220 -21.70 -22.38 0.17
N ARG A 221 -22.47 -21.80 -0.76
CA ARG A 221 -22.68 -22.38 -2.10
C ARG A 221 -21.40 -22.40 -2.94
N GLY A 222 -20.61 -21.33 -2.88
CA GLY A 222 -19.34 -21.19 -3.61
C GLY A 222 -18.22 -22.09 -3.08
N LEU A 223 -18.34 -22.58 -1.85
CA LEU A 223 -17.50 -23.65 -1.30
C LEU A 223 -17.82 -25.02 -1.90
N SER A 224 -18.97 -25.18 -2.57
CA SER A 224 -19.44 -26.45 -3.14
C SER A 224 -19.23 -27.63 -2.19
N PRO A 225 -19.76 -27.57 -0.96
CA PRO A 225 -19.57 -28.63 0.03
C PRO A 225 -20.04 -29.94 -0.58
N GLU A 226 -19.20 -30.97 -0.53
CA GLU A 226 -19.59 -32.29 -1.03
C GLU A 226 -20.85 -32.74 -0.30
N SER A 227 -21.85 -33.16 -1.07
CA SER A 227 -23.02 -33.79 -0.46
C SER A 227 -22.57 -35.14 0.08
N ASN A 228 -22.47 -35.27 1.41
CA ASN A 228 -22.41 -36.56 2.10
C ASN A 228 -23.73 -37.36 1.95
N THR A 229 -24.43 -37.20 0.82
CA THR A 229 -25.50 -38.09 0.44
C THR A 229 -24.86 -39.46 0.24
N PRO A 230 -25.24 -40.48 1.04
CA PRO A 230 -24.73 -41.82 0.83
C PRO A 230 -24.95 -42.20 -0.63
N ALA A 231 -23.94 -42.79 -1.27
CA ALA A 231 -24.10 -43.36 -2.59
C ALA A 231 -25.35 -44.25 -2.57
N SER A 232 -26.24 -44.11 -3.55
CA SER A 232 -27.41 -44.97 -3.67
C SER A 232 -26.94 -46.40 -3.96
N THR A 233 -26.70 -47.19 -2.92
CA THR A 233 -26.24 -48.59 -3.01
C THR A 233 -27.41 -49.58 -3.11
N GLY A 234 -28.57 -49.13 -3.56
CA GLY A 234 -29.75 -49.98 -3.76
C GLY A 234 -29.87 -50.44 -5.21
N THR A 235 -30.23 -51.72 -5.40
CA THR A 235 -30.68 -52.24 -6.70
C THR A 235 -31.83 -51.37 -7.21
N ALA A 236 -31.74 -50.91 -8.47
CA ALA A 236 -32.80 -50.10 -9.08
C ALA A 236 -34.18 -50.83 -8.94
N PRO A 237 -35.26 -50.12 -8.53
CA PRO A 237 -36.58 -50.72 -8.38
C PRO A 237 -37.00 -51.56 -9.58
N ALA A 238 -37.60 -52.73 -9.33
CA ALA A 238 -37.96 -53.70 -10.37
C ALA A 238 -38.81 -53.08 -11.51
N TYR A 239 -39.64 -52.09 -11.21
CA TYR A 239 -40.44 -51.39 -12.22
C TYR A 239 -39.57 -50.60 -13.22
N LEU A 240 -38.49 -49.96 -12.77
CA LEU A 240 -37.57 -49.22 -13.65
C LEU A 240 -36.73 -50.16 -14.50
N GLN A 241 -36.31 -51.30 -13.94
CA GLN A 241 -35.62 -52.35 -14.71
C GLN A 241 -36.54 -52.93 -15.80
N ALA A 242 -37.80 -53.20 -15.47
CA ALA A 242 -38.79 -53.67 -16.44
C ALA A 242 -39.05 -52.62 -17.53
N GLN A 243 -39.09 -51.34 -17.17
CA GLN A 243 -39.27 -50.26 -18.13
C GLN A 243 -38.07 -50.15 -19.09
N LEU A 244 -36.83 -50.26 -18.57
CA LEU A 244 -35.60 -50.29 -19.38
C LEU A 244 -35.56 -51.48 -20.33
N ALA A 245 -35.93 -52.67 -19.87
CA ALA A 245 -36.02 -53.88 -20.70
C ALA A 245 -37.07 -53.72 -21.81
N ASN A 246 -38.22 -53.11 -21.51
CA ASN A 246 -39.24 -52.81 -22.50
C ASN A 246 -38.77 -51.79 -23.54
N TYR A 247 -38.04 -50.74 -23.13
CA TYR A 247 -37.46 -49.79 -24.08
C TYR A 247 -36.37 -50.42 -24.95
N GLN A 248 -35.52 -51.29 -24.40
CA GLN A 248 -34.52 -52.02 -25.16
C GLN A 248 -35.16 -53.00 -26.17
N ALA A 249 -36.22 -53.70 -25.77
CA ALA A 249 -36.98 -54.58 -26.65
C ALA A 249 -37.70 -53.80 -27.76
N ALA A 250 -38.26 -52.63 -27.45
CA ALA A 250 -38.86 -51.75 -28.44
C ALA A 250 -37.82 -51.19 -29.41
N LEU A 251 -36.63 -50.80 -28.91
CA LEU A 251 -35.52 -50.35 -29.75
C LEU A 251 -35.05 -51.47 -30.68
N ALA A 252 -34.86 -52.69 -30.19
CA ALA A 252 -34.47 -53.84 -31.00
C ALA A 252 -35.50 -54.18 -32.10
N ARG A 253 -36.79 -53.88 -31.88
CA ARG A 253 -37.84 -54.00 -32.90
C ARG A 253 -37.86 -52.84 -33.89
N LEU A 254 -37.40 -51.66 -33.48
CA LEU A 254 -37.36 -50.45 -34.32
C LEU A 254 -36.07 -50.38 -35.16
N THR A 255 -34.98 -50.98 -34.69
CA THR A 255 -33.69 -51.06 -35.39
C THR A 255 -33.44 -52.43 -36.02
N GLY A 256 -34.47 -53.29 -36.07
CA GLY A 256 -34.43 -54.57 -36.78
C GLY A 256 -34.42 -54.39 -38.28
#